data_AF-A0A9X4A9T2-F1
#
_entry.id   AF-A0A9X4A9T2-F1
#
_cell.length_a   1.000
_cell.length_b   1.000
_cell.length_c   1.000
_cell.angle_alpha   90.00
_cell.angle_beta   90.00
_cell.angle_gamma   90.00
#
_symmetry.space_group_name_H-M   'P 1'
#
loop_
_entity.id
_entity.type
_entity.pdbx_description
1 polymer ?
#
loop_
_entity_poly.entity_id
_entity_poly.type
_entity_poly.pdbx_seq_one_letter_code
_entity_poly.pdbx_strand_id
1 'polypeptide(L)'
;MRVKERKLIKKVKAGDDEALEKLFLLYKPLVNSVVKKYYLGHYDRNDWEQEAMIICYEAALVYSSEKGNFGSLYKTKLSNHARTLIRYNNAFKRQVYDQSISWESVKIQGIQEPRRSELAIPINDTYNEFVKSLSRLELIALMTIIGEMSAEYVIDHLKIEAIQLIRARSRALQKMRKALF
;
A
#
# COMPACT_ATOMS: atom_id res chain seq x y z
N MET A 1 14.48 39.07 27.44
CA MET A 1 13.74 37.88 27.90
C MET A 1 12.83 38.31 29.04
N ARG A 2 11.51 38.08 28.97
CA ARG A 2 10.59 38.58 30.02
C ARG A 2 10.82 37.78 31.30
N VAL A 3 10.84 38.41 32.48
CA VAL A 3 11.10 37.74 33.77
C VAL A 3 10.16 36.54 33.99
N LYS A 4 8.89 36.68 33.56
CA LYS A 4 7.86 35.63 33.62
C LYS A 4 8.23 34.40 32.79
N GLU A 5 8.81 34.59 31.61
CA GLU A 5 9.23 33.50 30.70
C GLU A 5 10.39 32.68 31.30
N ARG A 6 11.41 33.35 31.87
CA ARG A 6 12.53 32.67 32.54
C ARG A 6 12.05 31.77 33.67
N LYS A 7 11.10 32.27 34.48
CA LYS A 7 10.51 31.51 35.59
C LYS A 7 9.76 30.28 35.08
N LEU A 8 8.97 30.42 34.01
CA LEU A 8 8.25 29.30 33.41
C LEU A 8 9.21 28.23 32.91
N ILE A 9 10.26 28.55 32.14
CA ILE A 9 11.15 27.48 31.62
C ILE A 9 11.91 26.78 32.76
N LYS A 10 12.28 27.50 33.83
CA LYS A 10 12.90 26.88 35.01
C LYS A 10 11.98 25.86 35.68
N LYS A 11 10.68 26.17 35.78
CA LYS A 11 9.64 25.27 36.31
C LYS A 11 9.41 24.08 35.39
N VAL A 12 9.36 24.29 34.07
CA VAL A 12 9.27 23.21 33.08
C VAL A 12 10.45 22.23 33.22
N LYS A 13 11.68 22.74 33.40
CA LYS A 13 12.85 21.90 33.65
C LYS A 13 12.76 21.09 34.95
N ALA A 14 11.95 21.54 35.92
CA ALA A 14 11.68 20.84 37.16
C ALA A 14 10.49 19.88 37.08
N GLY A 15 9.85 19.74 35.91
CA GLY A 15 8.70 18.84 35.69
C GLY A 15 7.34 19.45 36.02
N ASP A 16 7.20 20.78 36.03
CA ASP A 16 5.92 21.48 36.25
C ASP A 16 5.12 21.58 34.93
N ASP A 17 4.10 20.72 34.79
CA ASP A 17 3.25 20.64 33.59
C ASP A 17 2.43 21.91 33.35
N GLU A 18 1.89 22.53 34.41
CA GLU A 18 1.17 23.80 34.27
C GLU A 18 2.08 24.92 33.75
N ALA A 19 3.36 24.90 34.14
CA ALA A 19 4.33 25.85 33.61
C ALA A 19 4.59 25.63 32.11
N LEU A 20 4.53 24.39 31.63
CA LEU A 20 4.64 24.07 30.21
C LEU A 20 3.44 24.60 29.44
N GLU A 21 2.22 24.35 29.93
CA GLU A 21 0.99 24.87 29.30
C GLU A 21 1.02 26.40 29.22
N LYS A 22 1.38 27.07 30.32
CA LYS A 22 1.51 28.54 30.37
C LYS A 22 2.58 29.04 29.40
N LEU A 23 3.71 28.35 29.29
CA LEU A 23 4.78 28.69 28.34
C LEU A 23 4.31 28.49 26.90
N PHE A 24 3.64 27.39 26.60
CA PHE A 24 3.10 27.08 25.29
C PHE A 24 2.06 28.12 24.84
N LEU A 25 1.13 28.49 25.72
CA LEU A 25 0.13 29.53 25.46
C LEU A 25 0.76 30.88 25.10
N LEU A 26 1.85 31.28 25.78
CA LEU A 26 2.60 32.49 25.43
C LEU A 26 3.16 32.46 24.01
N TYR A 27 3.49 31.27 23.51
CA TYR A 27 4.06 31.05 22.19
C TYR A 27 3.05 30.57 21.14
N LYS A 28 1.77 30.44 21.48
CA LYS A 28 0.71 30.01 20.55
C LYS A 28 0.66 30.84 19.24
N PRO A 29 0.87 32.18 19.25
CA PRO A 29 0.95 32.95 18.00
C PRO A 29 2.13 32.53 17.10
N LEU A 30 3.28 32.21 17.70
CA LEU A 30 4.46 31.72 16.99
C LEU A 30 4.19 30.34 16.39
N VAL A 31 3.59 29.43 17.17
CA VAL A 31 3.16 28.10 16.70
C VAL A 31 2.25 28.24 15.49
N ASN A 32 1.18 29.04 15.59
CA ASN A 32 0.25 29.28 14.50
C ASN A 32 0.96 29.82 13.24
N SER A 33 1.95 30.70 13.40
CA SER A 33 2.70 31.25 12.27
C SER A 33 3.61 30.24 11.57
N VAL A 34 4.10 29.25 12.31
CA VAL A 34 4.99 28.19 11.79
C VAL A 34 4.14 27.10 11.14
N VAL A 35 3.16 26.56 11.87
CA VAL A 35 2.29 25.47 11.42
C VAL A 35 1.55 25.83 10.12
N LYS A 36 1.07 27.07 9.97
CA LYS A 36 0.41 27.54 8.73
C LYS A 36 1.24 27.39 7.44
N LYS A 37 2.56 27.19 7.54
CA LYS A 37 3.46 27.02 6.38
C LYS A 37 3.61 25.57 5.94
N TYR A 38 3.06 24.63 6.71
CA TYR A 38 3.26 23.21 6.54
C TYR A 38 1.89 22.54 6.43
N TYR A 39 1.76 21.63 5.47
CA TYR A 39 0.55 20.87 5.24
C TYR A 39 0.87 19.38 5.29
N LEU A 40 0.00 18.62 5.94
CA LEU A 40 0.06 17.17 6.02
C LEU A 40 -1.39 16.66 5.99
N GLY A 41 -1.75 15.83 5.01
CA GLY A 41 -3.15 15.49 4.74
C GLY A 41 -3.89 14.83 5.91
N HIS A 42 -3.15 14.06 6.73
CA HIS A 42 -3.69 13.34 7.90
C HIS A 42 -3.50 14.06 9.23
N TYR A 43 -2.98 15.30 9.24
CA TYR A 43 -2.83 16.06 10.49
C TYR A 43 -3.93 17.11 10.58
N ASP A 44 -4.69 17.04 11.67
CA ASP A 44 -5.56 18.12 12.06
C ASP A 44 -4.81 19.19 12.87
N ARG A 45 -5.54 20.20 13.32
CA ARG A 45 -4.96 21.27 14.13
C ARG A 45 -4.49 20.77 15.51
N ASN A 46 -5.19 19.81 16.09
CA ASN A 46 -4.85 19.28 17.41
C ASN A 46 -3.55 18.48 17.35
N ASP A 47 -3.32 17.72 16.28
CA ASP A 47 -2.07 17.01 16.03
C ASP A 47 -0.91 18.00 15.98
N TRP A 48 -1.05 19.10 15.24
CA TRP A 48 -0.05 20.16 15.20
C TRP A 48 0.15 20.86 16.55
N GLU A 49 -0.91 21.08 17.33
CA GLU A 49 -0.79 21.67 18.66
C GLU A 49 -0.06 20.72 19.63
N GLN A 50 -0.29 19.40 19.56
CA GLN A 50 0.43 18.40 20.34
C GLN A 50 1.92 18.35 19.98
N GLU A 51 2.25 18.24 18.70
CA GLU A 51 3.64 18.26 18.23
C GLU A 51 4.36 19.52 18.68
N ALA A 52 3.70 20.67 18.54
CA ALA A 52 4.27 21.93 18.98
C ALA A 52 4.50 21.95 20.50
N MET A 53 3.58 21.41 21.31
CA MET A 53 3.75 21.34 22.76
C MET A 53 4.93 20.44 23.16
N ILE A 54 5.09 19.29 22.52
CA ILE A 54 6.24 18.39 22.72
C ILE A 54 7.55 19.13 22.39
N ILE A 55 7.62 19.78 21.23
CA ILE A 55 8.81 20.54 20.83
C ILE A 55 9.06 21.75 21.76
N CYS A 56 8.02 22.36 22.32
CA CYS A 56 8.14 23.42 23.31
C CYS A 56 8.84 22.92 24.58
N TYR A 57 8.43 21.74 25.07
CA TYR A 57 9.05 21.07 26.20
C TYR A 57 10.52 20.73 25.92
N GLU A 58 10.81 20.08 24.79
CA GLU A 58 12.18 19.74 24.39
C GLU A 58 13.07 20.97 24.20
N ALA A 59 12.50 22.07 23.69
CA ALA A 59 13.21 23.34 23.59
C ALA A 59 13.51 23.89 24.98
N ALA A 60 12.56 23.81 25.92
CA ALA A 60 12.72 24.31 27.27
C ALA A 60 13.84 23.57 28.02
N LEU A 61 13.91 22.24 27.90
CA LEU A 61 14.96 21.41 28.53
C LEU A 61 16.37 21.85 28.13
N VAL A 62 16.62 22.02 26.83
CA VAL A 62 17.96 22.34 26.31
C VAL A 62 18.27 23.83 26.27
N TYR A 63 17.30 24.70 26.60
CA TYR A 63 17.47 26.14 26.53
C TYR A 63 18.56 26.64 27.49
N SER A 64 19.46 27.47 26.96
CA SER A 64 20.43 28.25 27.72
C SER A 64 20.32 29.71 27.31
N SER A 65 20.32 30.63 28.28
CA SER A 65 20.25 32.07 28.03
C SER A 65 21.48 32.63 27.33
N GLU A 66 22.61 31.93 27.37
CA GLU A 66 23.86 32.33 26.71
C GLU A 66 23.79 32.12 25.19
N LYS A 67 22.98 31.16 24.73
CA LYS A 67 22.85 30.79 23.31
C LYS A 67 21.78 31.61 22.56
N GLY A 68 21.10 32.54 23.24
CA GLY A 68 20.12 33.45 22.65
C GLY A 68 18.71 33.38 23.25
N ASN A 69 17.72 33.84 22.48
CA ASN A 69 16.32 33.89 22.90
C ASN A 69 15.60 32.54 22.74
N PHE A 70 14.77 32.18 23.72
CA PHE A 70 13.98 30.95 23.70
C PHE A 70 13.06 30.88 22.48
N GLY A 71 12.36 31.97 22.16
CA GLY A 71 11.46 32.01 21.00
C GLY A 71 12.15 31.71 19.67
N SER A 72 13.40 32.15 19.50
CA SER A 72 14.19 31.84 18.31
C SER A 72 14.60 30.37 18.25
N LEU A 73 15.03 29.81 19.39
CA LEU A 73 15.34 28.38 19.51
C LEU A 73 14.10 27.53 19.20
N TYR A 74 12.98 27.85 19.83
CA TYR A 74 11.74 27.12 19.69
C TYR A 74 11.21 27.17 18.25
N LYS A 75 11.21 28.36 17.62
CA LYS A 75 10.85 28.52 16.21
C LYS A 75 11.68 27.64 15.29
N THR A 76 12.99 27.62 15.50
CA THR A 76 13.92 26.83 14.69
C THR A 76 13.67 25.34 14.87
N LYS A 77 13.55 24.87 16.12
CA LYS A 77 13.21 23.46 16.42
C LYS A 77 11.89 23.06 15.79
N LEU A 78 10.82 23.85 15.98
CA LEU A 78 9.49 23.55 15.45
C LEU A 78 9.48 23.51 13.91
N SER A 79 10.15 24.46 13.26
CA SER A 79 10.24 24.48 11.79
C SER A 79 11.04 23.27 11.25
N ASN A 80 12.09 22.85 11.96
CA ASN A 80 12.87 21.68 11.56
C ASN A 80 12.12 20.37 11.79
N HIS A 81 11.34 20.30 12.87
CA HIS A 81 10.43 19.20 13.15
C HIS A 81 9.37 19.07 12.06
N ALA A 82 8.67 20.16 11.74
CA ALA A 82 7.67 20.18 10.67
C ALA A 82 8.24 19.73 9.31
N ARG A 83 9.45 20.18 8.94
CA ARG A 83 10.15 19.69 7.73
C ARG A 83 10.47 18.20 7.79
N THR A 84 10.83 17.70 8.97
CA THR A 84 11.13 16.28 9.18
C THR A 84 9.88 15.44 9.03
N LEU A 85 8.75 15.87 9.59
CA LEU A 85 7.44 15.22 9.41
C LEU A 85 7.03 15.16 7.95
N ILE A 86 7.14 16.27 7.21
CA ILE A 86 6.82 16.30 5.78
C ILE A 86 7.72 15.33 4.99
N ARG A 87 9.04 15.37 5.22
CA ARG A 87 9.97 14.46 4.55
C ARG A 87 9.68 13.00 4.87
N TYR A 88 9.29 12.70 6.12
CA TYR A 88 8.93 11.36 6.53
C TYR A 88 7.68 10.85 5.78
N ASN A 89 6.64 11.68 5.69
CA ASN A 89 5.39 11.35 4.99
C ASN A 89 5.58 11.25 3.47
N ASN A 90 6.39 12.14 2.88
CA ASN A 90 6.67 12.14 1.44
C ASN A 90 7.66 11.05 0.99
N ALA A 91 8.13 10.18 1.91
CA ALA A 91 8.95 9.05 1.52
C ALA A 91 8.17 8.14 0.55
N PHE A 92 8.83 7.62 -0.49
CA PHE A 92 8.19 6.90 -1.61
C PHE A 92 7.15 5.83 -1.17
N LYS A 93 7.48 5.02 -0.15
CA LYS A 93 6.56 3.99 0.37
C LYS A 93 5.34 4.53 1.15
N ARG A 94 5.44 5.77 1.67
CA ARG A 94 4.41 6.41 2.52
C ARG A 94 3.59 7.46 1.79
N GLN A 95 4.09 7.97 0.67
CA GLN A 95 3.34 8.88 -0.20
C GLN A 95 2.00 8.28 -0.68
N VAL A 96 1.91 6.95 -0.77
CA VAL A 96 0.66 6.22 -1.07
C VAL A 96 -0.46 6.58 -0.10
N TYR A 97 -0.17 6.85 1.17
CA TYR A 97 -1.20 7.24 2.15
C TYR A 97 -1.77 8.63 1.90
N ASP A 98 -0.99 9.55 1.33
CA ASP A 98 -1.46 10.90 1.00
C ASP A 98 -2.18 10.93 -0.36
N GLN A 99 -1.81 10.03 -1.27
CA GLN A 99 -2.41 9.91 -2.61
C GLN A 99 -3.57 8.94 -2.70
N SER A 100 -3.84 8.16 -1.64
CA SER A 100 -4.94 7.21 -1.61
C SER A 100 -6.28 7.92 -1.54
N ILE A 101 -7.26 7.41 -2.27
CA ILE A 101 -8.66 7.83 -2.19
C ILE A 101 -9.43 6.92 -1.23
N SER A 102 -10.45 7.46 -0.58
CA SER A 102 -11.34 6.66 0.27
C SER A 102 -11.96 5.54 -0.55
N TRP A 103 -11.98 4.32 -0.01
CA TRP A 103 -12.62 3.18 -0.66
C TRP A 103 -14.09 3.45 -0.96
N GLU A 104 -14.79 4.12 -0.04
CA GLU A 104 -16.20 4.51 -0.20
C GLU A 104 -16.39 5.57 -1.30
N SER A 105 -15.36 6.40 -1.56
CA SER A 105 -15.40 7.38 -2.65
C SER A 105 -15.19 6.77 -4.03
N VAL A 106 -14.67 5.53 -4.10
CA VAL A 106 -14.57 4.76 -5.34
C VAL A 106 -15.99 4.32 -5.72
N LYS A 107 -16.72 5.20 -6.40
CA LYS A 107 -17.98 4.86 -7.06
C LYS A 107 -17.72 3.87 -8.20
N ILE A 108 -17.55 2.59 -7.90
CA ILE A 108 -17.79 1.39 -8.73
C ILE A 108 -17.03 1.31 -10.09
N GLN A 109 -16.39 2.37 -10.57
CA GLN A 109 -15.78 2.44 -11.90
C GLN A 109 -14.29 2.13 -11.80
N GLY A 110 -13.96 0.84 -11.93
CA GLY A 110 -12.61 0.44 -12.35
C GLY A 110 -12.00 -0.72 -11.56
N ILE A 111 -12.51 -1.00 -10.36
CA ILE A 111 -12.06 -2.17 -9.58
C ILE A 111 -13.21 -3.16 -9.56
N GLN A 112 -13.32 -3.94 -10.63
CA GLN A 112 -14.12 -5.15 -10.62
C GLN A 112 -13.23 -6.24 -10.04
N GLU A 113 -13.73 -6.99 -9.05
CA GLU A 113 -13.12 -8.28 -8.76
C GLU A 113 -13.04 -9.07 -10.07
N PRO A 114 -11.93 -9.80 -10.33
CA PRO A 114 -11.82 -10.60 -11.54
C PRO A 114 -12.95 -11.63 -11.57
N ARG A 115 -14.04 -11.30 -12.25
CA ARG A 115 -15.13 -12.25 -12.48
C ARG A 115 -14.59 -13.29 -13.45
N ARG A 116 -14.67 -14.56 -13.06
CA ARG A 116 -14.57 -15.63 -14.07
C ARG A 116 -15.64 -15.34 -15.11
N SER A 117 -15.24 -15.24 -16.37
CA SER A 117 -16.19 -15.31 -17.49
C SER A 117 -17.00 -16.59 -17.28
N GLU A 118 -18.28 -16.46 -16.92
CA GLU A 118 -19.19 -17.59 -16.99
C GLU A 118 -19.29 -17.94 -18.47
N LEU A 119 -18.65 -19.04 -18.88
CA LEU A 119 -18.77 -19.56 -20.24
C LEU A 119 -20.26 -19.80 -20.49
N ALA A 120 -20.88 -18.93 -21.29
CA ALA A 120 -22.33 -18.91 -21.58
C ALA A 120 -22.79 -20.07 -22.49
N ILE A 121 -21.99 -21.14 -22.60
CA ILE A 121 -22.28 -22.33 -23.40
C ILE A 121 -22.49 -23.49 -22.40
N PRO A 122 -23.50 -24.37 -22.57
CA PRO A 122 -23.54 -25.61 -21.82
C PRO A 122 -22.26 -26.40 -22.12
N ILE A 123 -21.28 -26.27 -21.23
CA ILE A 123 -19.95 -26.90 -21.30
C ILE A 123 -20.11 -28.40 -21.59
N ASN A 124 -21.19 -29.03 -21.15
CA ASN A 124 -21.42 -30.43 -21.44
C ASN A 124 -21.60 -30.73 -22.94
N ASP A 125 -22.44 -30.01 -23.68
CA ASP A 125 -22.79 -30.43 -25.04
C ASP A 125 -21.62 -30.22 -26.01
N THR A 126 -20.95 -29.08 -25.92
CA THR A 126 -19.80 -28.76 -26.78
C THR A 126 -18.59 -29.65 -26.49
N TYR A 127 -18.31 -29.95 -25.22
CA TYR A 127 -17.22 -30.87 -24.88
C TYR A 127 -17.57 -32.31 -25.25
N ASN A 128 -18.83 -32.73 -25.08
CA ASN A 128 -19.28 -34.05 -25.50
C ASN A 128 -19.16 -34.23 -27.02
N GLU A 129 -19.55 -33.23 -27.82
CA GLU A 129 -19.37 -33.25 -29.27
C GLU A 129 -17.88 -33.27 -29.67
N PHE A 130 -17.06 -32.46 -29.02
CA PHE A 130 -15.61 -32.46 -29.23
C PHE A 130 -15.02 -33.85 -28.95
N VAL A 131 -15.30 -34.45 -27.79
CA VAL A 131 -14.79 -35.77 -27.41
C VAL A 131 -15.27 -36.85 -28.38
N LYS A 132 -16.54 -36.81 -28.80
CA LYS A 132 -17.10 -37.72 -29.82
C LYS A 132 -16.43 -37.59 -31.19
N SER A 133 -15.88 -36.41 -31.51
CA SER A 133 -15.16 -36.17 -32.78
C SER A 133 -13.75 -36.76 -32.81
N LEU A 134 -13.21 -37.19 -31.66
CA LEU A 134 -11.85 -37.71 -31.56
C LEU A 134 -11.79 -39.20 -31.95
N SER A 135 -10.81 -39.53 -32.77
CA SER A 135 -10.41 -40.93 -32.97
C SER A 135 -9.75 -41.49 -31.71
N ARG A 136 -9.67 -42.82 -31.59
CA ARG A 136 -9.03 -43.49 -30.44
C ARG A 136 -7.61 -42.97 -30.15
N LEU A 137 -6.80 -42.71 -31.18
CA LEU A 137 -5.45 -42.17 -31.02
C LEU A 137 -5.47 -40.71 -30.54
N GLU A 138 -6.42 -39.90 -31.03
CA GLU A 138 -6.56 -38.50 -30.59
C GLU A 138 -7.13 -38.40 -29.17
N LEU A 139 -7.98 -39.34 -28.75
CA LEU A 139 -8.46 -39.46 -27.38
C LEU A 139 -7.32 -39.83 -26.42
N ILE A 140 -6.48 -40.81 -26.79
CA ILE A 140 -5.28 -41.15 -26.02
C ILE A 140 -4.34 -39.94 -25.93
N ALA A 141 -4.15 -39.21 -27.05
CA ALA A 141 -3.38 -37.98 -27.04
C ALA A 141 -4.00 -36.91 -26.12
N LEU A 142 -5.34 -36.77 -26.09
CA LEU A 142 -6.02 -35.87 -25.15
C LEU A 142 -5.76 -36.25 -23.69
N MET A 143 -5.84 -37.54 -23.34
CA MET A 143 -5.52 -38.02 -22.00
C MET A 143 -4.09 -37.68 -21.58
N THR A 144 -3.13 -37.75 -22.52
CA THR A 144 -1.75 -37.31 -22.25
C THR A 144 -1.59 -35.79 -22.12
N ILE A 145 -2.43 -34.99 -22.79
CA ILE A 145 -2.40 -33.53 -22.67
C ILE A 145 -2.94 -33.09 -21.31
N ILE A 146 -4.01 -33.75 -20.84
CA ILE A 146 -4.66 -33.43 -19.55
C ILE A 146 -3.83 -33.99 -18.36
N GLY A 147 -2.92 -34.93 -18.62
CA GLY A 147 -2.04 -35.50 -17.60
C GLY A 147 -2.59 -36.75 -16.92
N GLU A 148 -3.71 -37.29 -17.40
CA GLU A 148 -4.29 -38.56 -16.92
C GLU A 148 -3.45 -39.78 -17.35
N MET A 149 -2.60 -39.61 -18.37
CA MET A 149 -1.69 -40.64 -18.85
C MET A 149 -0.32 -40.03 -19.18
N SER A 150 0.77 -40.75 -18.86
CA SER A 150 2.10 -40.34 -19.30
C SER A 150 2.36 -40.79 -20.75
N ALA A 151 3.21 -40.06 -21.46
CA ALA A 151 3.58 -40.42 -22.84
C ALA A 151 4.36 -41.74 -22.88
N GLU A 152 5.19 -41.99 -21.86
CA GLU A 152 5.96 -43.21 -21.67
C GLU A 152 5.03 -44.42 -21.50
N TYR A 153 3.99 -44.29 -20.67
CA TYR A 153 3.00 -45.35 -20.49
C TYR A 153 2.30 -45.70 -21.81
N VAL A 154 1.92 -44.69 -22.60
CA VAL A 154 1.26 -44.89 -23.90
C VAL A 154 2.18 -45.60 -24.90
N ILE A 155 3.45 -45.20 -24.97
CA ILE A 155 4.40 -45.79 -25.91
C ILE A 155 4.71 -47.24 -25.51
N ASP A 156 4.98 -47.48 -24.24
CA ASP A 156 5.45 -48.79 -23.76
C ASP A 156 4.33 -49.81 -23.60
N HIS A 157 3.15 -49.39 -23.11
CA HIS A 157 2.06 -50.31 -22.75
C HIS A 157 0.96 -50.38 -23.80
N LEU A 158 0.69 -49.28 -24.53
CA LEU A 158 -0.27 -49.30 -25.64
C LEU A 158 0.39 -49.57 -27.00
N LYS A 159 1.72 -49.72 -27.04
CA LYS A 159 2.52 -50.00 -28.24
C LYS A 159 2.26 -49.00 -29.37
N ILE A 160 2.08 -47.73 -29.02
CA ILE A 160 1.88 -46.63 -29.97
C ILE A 160 3.22 -45.96 -30.21
N GLU A 161 3.61 -45.78 -31.47
CA GLU A 161 4.86 -45.08 -31.77
C GLU A 161 4.80 -43.60 -31.35
N ALA A 162 5.92 -43.08 -30.85
CA ALA A 162 6.03 -41.68 -30.44
C ALA A 162 5.59 -40.70 -31.55
N ILE A 163 5.92 -40.99 -32.81
CA ILE A 163 5.53 -40.14 -33.94
C ILE A 163 4.02 -40.12 -34.19
N GLN A 164 3.33 -41.24 -33.94
CA GLN A 164 1.88 -41.34 -34.07
C GLN A 164 1.19 -40.54 -32.97
N LEU A 165 1.72 -40.60 -31.75
CA LEU A 165 1.23 -39.82 -30.61
C LEU A 165 1.39 -38.31 -30.84
N ILE A 166 2.53 -37.85 -31.37
CA ILE A 166 2.76 -36.44 -31.71
C ILE A 166 1.77 -35.95 -32.77
N ARG A 167 1.55 -36.74 -33.84
CA ARG A 167 0.58 -36.41 -34.89
C ARG A 167 -0.86 -36.41 -34.38
N ALA A 168 -1.20 -37.33 -33.49
CA ALA A 168 -2.51 -37.37 -32.84
C ALA A 168 -2.74 -36.16 -31.92
N ARG A 169 -1.72 -35.76 -31.15
CA ARG A 169 -1.75 -34.54 -30.31
C ARG A 169 -2.04 -33.30 -31.14
N SER A 170 -1.36 -33.13 -32.28
CA SER A 170 -1.60 -31.99 -33.18
C SER A 170 -3.05 -31.94 -33.67
N ARG A 171 -3.60 -33.07 -34.13
CA ARG A 171 -4.99 -33.14 -34.63
C ARG A 171 -6.02 -32.93 -33.52
N ALA A 172 -5.80 -33.49 -32.34
CA ALA A 172 -6.65 -33.29 -31.17
C ALA A 172 -6.72 -31.80 -30.77
N LEU A 173 -5.57 -31.11 -30.72
CA LEU A 173 -5.52 -29.67 -30.44
C LEU A 173 -6.20 -28.82 -31.53
N GLN A 174 -6.08 -29.21 -32.80
CA GLN A 174 -6.76 -28.53 -33.90
C GLN A 174 -8.29 -28.67 -33.80
N LYS A 175 -8.78 -29.88 -33.48
CA LYS A 175 -10.21 -30.12 -33.24
C LYS A 175 -10.71 -29.36 -32.01
N MET A 176 -9.92 -29.33 -30.94
CA MET A 176 -10.25 -28.60 -29.71
C MET A 176 -10.38 -27.10 -29.98
N ARG A 177 -9.43 -26.53 -30.75
CA ARG A 177 -9.48 -25.12 -31.17
C ARG A 177 -10.70 -24.80 -32.00
N LYS A 178 -11.14 -25.72 -32.88
CA LYS A 178 -12.32 -25.51 -33.72
C LYS A 178 -13.65 -25.62 -32.96
N ALA A 179 -13.67 -26.42 -31.90
CA ALA A 179 -14.90 -26.74 -31.17
C ALA A 179 -15.14 -25.85 -29.95
N LEU A 180 -14.08 -25.39 -29.29
CA LEU A 180 -14.16 -24.70 -27.99
C LEU A 180 -13.76 -23.21 -28.03
N PHE A 181 -13.30 -22.71 -29.19
CA PHE A 181 -12.85 -21.33 -29.41
C PHE A 181 -13.34 -20.83 -30.77
#